data_AF-A0A822GFG2-F1
#
_entry.id   AF-A0A822GFG2-F1
#
_cell.length_a   1.000
_cell.length_b   1.000
_cell.length_c   1.000
_cell.angle_alpha   90.00
_cell.angle_beta   90.00
_cell.angle_gamma   90.00
#
_symmetry.space_group_name_H-M   'P 1'
#
loop_
_entity.id
_entity.type
_entity.pdbx_description
1 polymer ?
#
loop_
_entity_poly.entity_id
_entity_poly.type
_entity_poly.pdbx_seq_one_letter_code
_entity_poly.pdbx_strand_id
1 'polypeptide(L)'
;MPVRTYLINRLTNAIYRLNGIEPSHRMPHKEDLRQSFSDHVLFSSDQLPPKVDLQPYMTTVEDQSRIGSCTANSLVGVYEYLIKKVHGTNVDVSRLFI
;
A
#
# COMPACT_ATOMS: atom_id res chain seq x y z
N MET A 1 -15.86 17.59 16.15
CA MET A 1 -14.74 17.93 15.24
C MET A 1 -13.99 16.64 14.92
N PRO A 2 -13.64 16.33 13.66
CA PRO A 2 -12.89 15.12 13.36
C PRO A 2 -11.54 15.17 14.07
N VAL A 3 -11.22 14.12 14.83
CA VAL A 3 -9.93 13.95 15.50
C VAL A 3 -8.87 13.88 14.41
N ARG A 4 -7.94 14.83 14.39
CA ARG A 4 -6.80 14.79 13.46
C ARG A 4 -5.78 13.82 14.02
N THR A 5 -5.67 12.63 13.44
CA THR A 5 -4.66 11.64 13.80
C THR A 5 -3.33 11.98 13.12
N TYR A 6 -2.23 11.96 13.87
CA TYR A 6 -0.89 12.25 13.36
C TYR A 6 0.16 11.36 14.01
N LEU A 7 1.27 11.15 13.30
CA LEU A 7 2.48 10.53 13.83
C LEU A 7 3.56 11.61 13.97
N ILE A 8 4.33 11.55 15.05
CA ILE A 8 5.46 12.45 15.30
C ILE A 8 6.73 11.61 15.36
N ASN A 9 7.69 11.93 14.49
CA ASN A 9 9.05 11.44 14.66
C ASN A 9 9.74 12.27 15.75
N ARG A 10 10.10 11.65 16.88
CA ARG A 10 10.69 12.34 18.03
C ARG A 10 12.14 12.81 17.82
N LEU A 11 12.85 12.24 16.85
CA LEU A 11 14.24 12.60 16.54
C LEU A 11 14.30 13.80 15.59
N THR A 12 13.37 13.86 14.63
CA THR A 12 13.36 14.92 13.60
C THR A 12 12.28 15.98 13.83
N ASN A 13 11.37 15.77 14.78
CA ASN A 13 10.14 16.54 14.98
C ASN A 13 9.23 16.60 13.73
N ALA A 14 9.42 15.70 12.76
CA ALA A 14 8.55 15.60 11.60
C ALA A 14 7.15 15.11 12.00
N ILE A 15 6.12 15.72 11.40
CA ILE A 15 4.70 15.42 11.66
C ILE A 15 4.10 14.83 10.38
N TYR A 16 3.59 13.61 10.47
CA TYR A 16 2.89 12.92 9.39
C TYR A 16 1.40 12.89 9.67
N ARG A 17 0.60 13.35 8.72
CA ARG A 17 -0.86 13.37 8.86
C ARG A 17 -1.44 12.04 8.41
N LEU A 18 -2.25 11.42 9.27
CA LEU A 18 -3.04 10.24 8.93
C LEU A 18 -4.48 10.69 8.67
N ASN A 19 -5.00 10.37 7.49
CA ASN A 19 -6.41 10.56 7.20
C ASN A 19 -7.23 9.35 7.68
N GLY A 20 -8.53 9.55 7.88
CA GLY A 20 -9.45 8.45 8.11
C GLY A 20 -9.64 7.60 6.85
N ILE A 21 -9.96 6.33 7.05
CA ILE A 21 -10.38 5.41 5.98
C ILE A 21 -11.86 5.15 6.19
N GLU A 22 -12.63 5.28 5.11
CA GLU A 22 -14.03 4.85 5.08
C GLU A 22 -14.12 3.50 4.36
N PRO A 23 -14.70 2.47 4.98
CA PRO A 23 -14.96 1.20 4.31
C PRO A 23 -15.87 1.39 3.09
N SER A 24 -15.74 0.53 2.09
CA SER A 24 -16.68 0.53 0.95
C SER A 24 -18.11 0.33 1.45
N HIS A 25 -19.04 1.15 0.96
CA HIS A 25 -20.47 1.01 1.22
C HIS A 25 -21.03 -0.34 0.71
N ARG A 26 -20.36 -0.92 -0.28
CA ARG A 26 -20.63 -2.27 -0.77
C ARG A 26 -19.49 -3.18 -0.32
N MET A 27 -19.49 -3.52 0.97
CA MET A 27 -18.64 -4.62 1.43
C MET A 27 -19.25 -5.93 0.92
N PRO A 28 -18.47 -6.83 0.30
CA PRO A 28 -18.93 -8.19 0.05
C PRO A 28 -19.38 -8.84 1.35
N HIS A 29 -20.36 -9.74 1.29
CA HIS A 29 -20.75 -10.49 2.49
C HIS A 29 -19.55 -11.31 2.98
N LYS A 30 -19.50 -11.57 4.29
CA LYS A 30 -18.36 -12.27 4.90
C LYS A 30 -18.17 -13.67 4.31
N GLU A 31 -19.27 -14.27 3.88
CA GLU A 31 -19.35 -15.54 3.17
C GLU A 31 -18.68 -15.44 1.79
N ASP A 32 -18.94 -14.38 1.02
CA ASP A 32 -18.33 -14.13 -0.28
C ASP A 32 -16.81 -13.90 -0.17
N LEU A 33 -16.37 -13.21 0.89
CA LEU A 33 -14.95 -13.02 1.18
C LEU A 33 -14.28 -14.36 1.47
N ARG A 34 -14.89 -15.20 2.32
CA ARG A 34 -14.38 -16.54 2.63
C ARG A 34 -14.31 -17.42 1.38
N GLN A 35 -15.34 -17.39 0.54
CA GLN A 35 -15.37 -18.12 -0.71
C GLN A 35 -14.25 -17.65 -1.65
N SER A 36 -14.06 -16.33 -1.77
CA SER A 36 -12.98 -15.74 -2.59
C SER A 36 -11.61 -16.26 -2.18
N PHE A 37 -11.32 -16.38 -0.89
CA PHE A 37 -10.04 -16.93 -0.41
C PHE A 37 -9.96 -18.46 -0.41
N SER A 38 -11.09 -19.16 -0.53
CA SER A 38 -11.15 -20.64 -0.53
C SER A 38 -11.07 -21.23 -1.94
N ASP A 39 -11.52 -20.48 -2.96
CA ASP A 39 -11.45 -20.87 -4.37
C ASP A 39 -10.05 -20.68 -4.98
N HIS A 40 -9.15 -20.02 -4.26
CA HIS A 40 -7.75 -19.90 -4.66
C HIS A 40 -6.99 -21.18 -4.32
N VAL A 41 -6.10 -21.59 -5.23
CA VAL A 41 -5.14 -22.67 -4.97
C VAL A 41 -4.33 -22.28 -3.75
N LEU A 42 -4.59 -22.94 -2.62
CA LEU A 42 -3.77 -22.81 -1.43
C LEU A 42 -2.50 -23.62 -1.66
N PHE A 43 -1.40 -22.94 -1.93
CA PHE A 43 -0.09 -23.57 -1.98
C PHE A 43 0.27 -24.09 -0.59
N SER A 44 0.71 -25.34 -0.50
CA SER A 44 1.29 -25.86 0.74
C SER A 44 2.60 -25.11 1.06
N SER A 45 3.02 -25.15 2.33
CA SER A 45 4.29 -24.55 2.74
C SER A 45 5.47 -25.03 1.89
N ASP A 46 5.44 -26.29 1.48
CA ASP A 46 6.52 -26.94 0.72
C ASP A 46 6.55 -26.50 -0.76
N GLN A 47 5.45 -25.91 -1.25
CA GLN A 47 5.35 -25.36 -2.60
C GLN A 47 5.78 -23.88 -2.68
N LEU A 48 5.89 -23.20 -1.56
CA LEU A 48 6.29 -21.79 -1.51
C LEU A 48 7.78 -21.66 -1.20
N PRO A 49 8.48 -20.68 -1.81
CA PRO A 49 9.83 -20.36 -1.37
C PRO A 49 9.78 -19.85 0.09
N PRO A 50 10.79 -20.19 0.92
CA PRO A 50 10.82 -19.77 2.32
C PRO A 50 10.92 -18.25 2.49
N LYS A 51 11.44 -17.55 1.48
CA LYS A 51 11.55 -16.09 1.43
C LYS A 51 11.61 -15.62 -0.02
N VAL A 52 11.00 -14.48 -0.30
CA VAL A 52 11.14 -13.76 -1.57
C VAL A 52 11.61 -12.33 -1.26
N ASP A 53 12.68 -11.90 -1.93
CA ASP A 53 13.12 -10.51 -1.86
C ASP A 53 12.52 -9.71 -3.02
N LEU A 54 11.72 -8.69 -2.70
CA LEU A 54 11.09 -7.79 -3.66
C LEU A 54 11.80 -6.45 -3.76
N GLN A 55 12.79 -6.17 -2.89
CA GLN A 55 13.52 -4.90 -2.85
C GLN A 55 14.15 -4.49 -4.20
N PRO A 56 14.62 -5.41 -5.06
CA PRO A 56 15.12 -5.04 -6.39
C PRO A 56 14.10 -4.29 -7.27
N TYR A 57 12.81 -4.50 -7.01
CA TYR A 57 11.70 -3.90 -7.75
C TYR A 57 11.06 -2.70 -7.03
N MET A 58 11.59 -2.28 -5.88
CA MET A 58 11.06 -1.12 -5.18
C MET A 58 11.63 0.17 -5.77
N THR A 59 10.81 1.21 -5.81
CA THR A 59 11.22 2.58 -6.13
C THR A 59 11.66 3.32 -4.87
N THR A 60 12.15 4.56 -5.05
CA THR A 60 12.53 5.43 -3.94
C THR A 60 11.35 5.62 -2.99
N VAL A 61 11.64 5.70 -1.69
CA VAL A 61 10.62 6.00 -0.67
C VAL A 61 10.29 7.48 -0.74
N GLU A 62 9.01 7.80 -0.97
CA GLU A 62 8.55 9.18 -1.06
C GLU A 62 8.10 9.78 0.28
N ASP A 63 8.21 11.11 0.37
CA ASP A 63 7.73 11.87 1.52
C ASP A 63 6.28 12.36 1.29
N GLN A 64 5.33 11.75 2.00
CA GLN A 64 3.92 12.19 1.99
C GLN A 64 3.72 13.62 2.51
N SER A 65 4.75 14.22 3.12
CA SER A 65 4.73 15.53 3.74
C SER A 65 3.64 15.62 4.82
N ARG A 66 3.06 16.81 5.01
CA ARG A 66 2.05 17.08 6.04
C ARG A 66 0.61 16.93 5.56
N ILE A 67 0.42 16.42 4.34
CA ILE A 67 -0.89 16.12 3.77
C ILE A 67 -1.26 14.66 4.06
N GLY A 68 -2.55 14.37 4.14
CA GLY A 68 -3.03 13.00 4.41
C GLY A 68 -3.06 12.12 3.15
N SER A 69 -1.99 12.13 2.36
CA SER A 69 -1.89 11.41 1.08
C SER A 69 -1.40 9.96 1.23
N CYS A 70 -1.50 9.36 2.42
CA CYS A 70 -0.99 8.01 2.69
C CYS A 70 -1.59 6.95 1.75
N THR A 71 -2.87 7.08 1.38
CA THR A 71 -3.54 6.19 0.42
C THR A 71 -2.98 6.37 -0.99
N ALA A 72 -2.81 7.61 -1.44
CA ALA A 72 -2.23 7.92 -2.74
C ALA A 72 -0.78 7.43 -2.86
N ASN A 73 0.05 7.67 -1.83
CA ASN A 73 1.43 7.17 -1.78
C ASN A 73 1.49 5.64 -1.83
N SER A 74 0.63 4.96 -1.07
CA SER A 74 0.54 3.49 -1.08
C SER A 74 0.16 2.98 -2.47
N LEU A 75 -0.83 3.59 -3.13
CA LEU A 75 -1.29 3.16 -4.44
C LEU A 75 -0.22 3.41 -5.52
N VAL A 76 0.38 4.60 -5.54
CA VAL A 76 1.45 4.91 -6.48
C VAL A 76 2.64 3.97 -6.29
N GLY A 77 3.07 3.71 -5.05
CA GLY A 77 4.19 2.79 -4.80
C GLY A 77 3.95 1.39 -5.35
N VAL A 78 2.71 0.88 -5.30
CA VAL A 78 2.35 -0.40 -5.93
C VAL A 78 2.42 -0.31 -7.46
N TYR A 79 1.91 0.76 -8.07
CA TYR A 79 1.98 0.95 -9.52
C TYR A 79 3.43 1.02 -10.02
N GLU A 80 4.26 1.82 -9.35
CA GLU A 80 5.68 1.95 -9.68
C GLU A 80 6.42 0.62 -9.53
N TYR A 81 6.15 -0.15 -8.48
CA TYR A 81 6.66 -1.51 -8.32
C TYR A 81 6.27 -2.43 -9.49
N LEU A 82 4.99 -2.42 -9.90
CA LEU A 82 4.51 -3.25 -11.00
C LEU A 82 5.18 -2.89 -12.33
N ILE A 83 5.32 -1.59 -12.62
CA ILE A 83 6.01 -1.09 -13.81
C ILE A 83 7.47 -1.52 -13.78
N LYS A 84 8.17 -1.31 -12.66
CA LYS A 84 9.58 -1.69 -12.52
C LYS A 84 9.77 -3.20 -12.64
N LYS A 85 8.86 -4.00 -12.08
CA LYS A 85 8.92 -5.46 -12.15
C LYS A 85 8.72 -6.00 -13.56
N VAL A 86 7.80 -5.41 -14.33
CA VAL A 86 7.47 -5.90 -15.68
C VAL A 86 8.41 -5.33 -16.74
N HIS A 87 8.75 -4.04 -16.64
CA HIS A 87 9.45 -3.31 -17.69
C HIS A 87 10.89 -2.96 -17.33
N GLY A 88 11.32 -3.14 -16.08
CA GLY A 88 12.67 -2.78 -15.63
C GLY A 88 12.91 -1.27 -15.53
N THR A 89 11.87 -0.45 -15.69
CA THR A 89 11.97 1.02 -15.69
C THR A 89 11.32 1.63 -14.46
N ASN A 90 11.92 2.71 -13.96
CA ASN A 90 11.30 3.54 -12.93
C ASN A 90 10.44 4.61 -13.60
N VAL A 91 9.23 4.81 -13.09
CA VAL A 91 8.34 5.91 -13.46
C VAL A 91 7.97 6.64 -12.19
N ASP A 92 7.89 7.96 -12.24
CA ASP A 92 7.40 8.79 -11.14
C ASP A 92 5.95 9.19 -11.44
N VAL A 93 5.01 8.55 -10.74
CA VAL A 93 3.57 8.78 -10.95
C VAL A 93 3.08 9.84 -9.96
N SER A 94 2.26 10.77 -10.46
CA SER A 94 1.73 11.83 -9.61
C SER A 94 0.82 11.29 -8.50
N ARG A 95 1.19 11.60 -7.25
CA ARG A 95 0.43 11.29 -6.03
C ARG A 95 -0.68 12.31 -5.73
N LEU A 96 -0.75 13.40 -6.49
CA LEU A 96 -1.75 14.47 -6.31
C LEU A 96 -3.06 14.21 -7.04
N PHE A 97 -3.08 13.32 -8.02
CA PHE A 97 -4.24 13.02 -8.87
C PHE A 97 -4.80 11.61 -8.64
N ILE A 98 -4.56 11.05 -7.44
CA ILE A 98 -5.11 9.78 -6.92
C ILE A 98 -6.03 10.10 -5.75
#